data_AF-A0AAD1V6J3-F1
#
_entry.id   AF-A0AAD1V6J3-F1
#
_cell.length_a   1.000
_cell.length_b   1.000
_cell.length_c   1.000
_cell.angle_alpha   90.00
_cell.angle_beta   90.00
_cell.angle_gamma   90.00
#
_symmetry.space_group_name_H-M   'P 1'
#
loop_
_entity.id
_entity.type
_entity.pdbx_description
1 polymer ?
#
loop_
_entity_poly.entity_id
_entity_poly.type
_entity_poly.pdbx_seq_one_letter_code
_entity_poly.pdbx_strand_id
1 'polypeptide(L)'
;MPLVYDWLKVYGESIRRIIGENYSEYSGEELLSIATQTNVLNQIANLETYPVVRSRLHAGKLHLHAWVYEIETGRILAYDVKQNQFVPLEQEPFPVPDLLAIINPS
;
A
#
# COMPACT_ATOMS: atom_id res chain seq x y z
N MET A 1 -8.78 -21.03 11.33
CA MET A 1 -7.82 -20.13 12.02
C MET A 1 -8.61 -19.08 12.81
N PRO A 2 -8.98 -19.32 14.08
CA PRO A 2 -9.84 -18.42 14.87
C PRO A 2 -9.21 -17.05 15.15
N LEU A 3 -7.89 -17.00 15.41
CA LEU A 3 -7.18 -15.74 15.67
C LEU A 3 -7.15 -14.79 14.45
N VAL A 4 -7.06 -15.34 13.25
CA VAL A 4 -7.10 -14.56 12.00
C VAL A 4 -8.51 -13.99 11.78
N TYR A 5 -9.54 -14.78 12.10
CA TYR A 5 -10.93 -14.33 12.04
C TYR A 5 -11.20 -13.20 13.02
N ASP A 6 -10.74 -13.31 14.27
CA ASP A 6 -10.96 -12.27 15.28
C ASP A 6 -10.21 -10.98 14.93
N TRP A 7 -8.98 -11.08 14.39
CA TRP A 7 -8.25 -9.92 13.91
C TRP A 7 -8.96 -9.24 12.73
N LEU A 8 -9.43 -10.00 11.74
CA LEU A 8 -10.21 -9.46 10.61
C LEU A 8 -11.57 -8.91 11.05
N LYS A 9 -12.19 -9.50 12.08
CA LYS A 9 -13.47 -9.04 12.60
C LYS A 9 -13.32 -7.73 13.35
N VAL A 10 -12.26 -7.54 14.13
CA VAL A 10 -12.05 -6.33 14.93
C VAL A 10 -11.42 -5.21 14.11
N TYR A 11 -10.40 -5.50 13.31
CA TYR A 11 -9.64 -4.48 12.57
C TYR A 11 -10.09 -4.35 11.10
N GLY A 12 -10.71 -5.38 10.53
CA GLY A 12 -11.23 -5.37 9.16
C GLY A 12 -12.71 -4.98 9.06
N GLU A 13 -13.42 -4.77 10.17
CA GLU A 13 -14.84 -4.38 10.15
C GLU A 13 -15.07 -2.98 9.59
N SER A 14 -14.17 -2.04 9.85
CA SER A 14 -14.22 -0.71 9.22
C SER A 14 -14.14 -0.82 7.70
N ILE A 15 -13.24 -1.66 7.19
CA ILE A 15 -13.05 -1.92 5.76
C ILE A 15 -14.26 -2.63 5.17
N ARG A 16 -14.75 -3.69 5.82
CA ARG A 16 -15.94 -4.43 5.39
C ARG A 16 -17.16 -3.51 5.27
N ARG A 17 -17.33 -2.58 6.20
CA ARG A 17 -18.41 -1.57 6.15
C ARG A 17 -18.22 -0.61 4.97
N ILE A 18 -17.03 -0.02 4.82
CA ILE A 18 -16.72 0.91 3.73
C ILE A 18 -16.96 0.26 2.36
N ILE A 19 -16.55 -1.00 2.20
CA ILE A 19 -16.77 -1.79 0.98
C ILE A 19 -18.26 -2.06 0.76
N GLY A 20 -18.97 -2.54 1.79
CA GLY A 20 -20.39 -2.87 1.67
C GLY A 20 -21.29 -1.66 1.40
N GLU A 21 -20.90 -0.46 1.86
CA GLU A 21 -21.66 0.78 1.67
C GLU A 21 -21.35 1.47 0.34
N ASN A 22 -20.10 1.42 -0.14
CA ASN A 22 -19.66 2.25 -1.27
C ASN A 22 -19.26 1.46 -2.53
N TYR A 23 -19.10 0.14 -2.43
CA TYR A 23 -18.56 -0.71 -3.50
C TYR A 23 -19.36 -2.01 -3.68
N SER A 24 -20.65 -2.01 -3.33
CA SER A 24 -21.54 -3.18 -3.42
C SER A 24 -21.73 -3.73 -4.83
N GLU A 25 -21.40 -2.94 -5.85
CA GLU A 25 -21.45 -3.30 -7.27
C GLU A 25 -20.24 -4.10 -7.76
N TYR A 26 -19.12 -4.08 -7.03
CA TYR A 26 -17.90 -4.82 -7.39
C TYR A 26 -17.89 -6.22 -6.78
N SER A 27 -17.25 -7.17 -7.46
CA SER A 27 -17.13 -8.55 -6.96
C SER A 27 -15.81 -9.19 -7.36
N GLY A 28 -15.49 -10.35 -6.79
CA GLY A 28 -14.28 -11.10 -7.13
C GLY A 28 -12.99 -10.33 -6.89
N GLU A 29 -12.09 -10.35 -7.87
CA GLU A 29 -10.75 -9.73 -7.79
C GLU A 29 -10.80 -8.20 -7.67
N GLU A 30 -11.76 -7.55 -8.32
CA GLU A 30 -11.91 -6.08 -8.25
C GLU A 30 -12.23 -5.65 -6.83
N LEU A 31 -13.16 -6.36 -6.18
CA LEU A 31 -13.52 -6.10 -4.79
C LEU A 31 -12.34 -6.35 -3.85
N LEU A 32 -11.54 -7.39 -4.11
CA LEU A 32 -10.34 -7.69 -3.33
C LEU A 32 -9.26 -6.59 -3.49
N SER A 33 -9.08 -6.07 -4.70
CA SER A 33 -8.17 -4.95 -4.97
C SER A 33 -8.61 -3.68 -4.24
N ILE A 34 -9.90 -3.32 -4.34
CA ILE A 34 -10.49 -2.18 -3.62
C ILE A 34 -10.32 -2.37 -2.11
N ALA A 35 -10.59 -3.57 -1.59
CA ALA A 35 -10.44 -3.88 -0.17
C ALA A 35 -9.01 -3.70 0.31
N THR A 36 -8.04 -4.15 -0.49
CA THR A 36 -6.61 -4.06 -0.19
C THR A 36 -6.14 -2.61 -0.17
N GLN A 37 -6.50 -1.83 -1.19
CA GLN A 37 -6.18 -0.40 -1.26
C GLN A 37 -6.81 0.38 -0.09
N THR A 38 -8.09 0.13 0.18
CA THR A 38 -8.82 0.74 1.31
C THR A 38 -8.17 0.39 2.65
N ASN A 39 -7.74 -0.85 2.83
CA ASN A 39 -7.03 -1.29 4.02
C ASN A 39 -5.74 -0.51 4.25
N VAL A 40 -4.92 -0.32 3.19
CA VAL A 40 -3.67 0.43 3.28
C VAL A 40 -3.94 1.88 3.71
N LEU A 41 -4.92 2.55 3.11
CA LEU A 41 -5.28 3.93 3.48
C LEU A 41 -5.79 4.03 4.93
N ASN A 42 -6.62 3.08 5.37
CA ASN A 42 -7.07 3.03 6.76
C ASN A 42 -5.90 2.82 7.74
N GLN A 43 -4.90 2.03 7.38
CA GLN A 43 -3.71 1.85 8.21
C GLN A 43 -2.86 3.13 8.27
N ILE A 44 -2.72 3.87 7.18
CA ILE A 44 -2.09 5.20 7.21
C ILE A 44 -2.84 6.14 8.15
N ALA A 45 -4.18 6.22 8.03
CA ALA A 45 -4.99 7.04 8.93
C ALA A 45 -4.84 6.62 10.40
N ASN A 46 -4.77 5.31 10.68
CA ASN A 46 -4.49 4.80 12.01
C ASN A 46 -3.11 5.22 12.53
N LEU A 47 -2.07 5.18 11.70
CA LEU A 47 -0.74 5.66 12.07
C LEU A 47 -0.74 7.15 12.45
N GLU A 48 -1.53 7.97 11.76
CA GLU A 48 -1.66 9.39 12.06
C GLU A 48 -2.34 9.68 13.42
N THR A 49 -3.09 8.72 13.99
CA THR A 49 -3.69 8.87 15.32
C THR A 49 -2.65 8.86 16.45
N TYR A 50 -1.45 8.31 16.22
CA TYR A 50 -0.41 8.22 17.25
C TYR A 50 0.27 9.58 17.43
N PRO A 51 0.32 10.16 18.66
CA PRO A 51 0.87 11.49 18.89
C PRO A 51 2.30 11.68 18.37
N VAL A 52 3.12 10.62 18.47
CA VAL A 52 4.52 10.65 18.04
C VAL A 52 4.66 10.70 16.51
N VAL A 53 3.76 10.04 15.77
CA VAL A 53 3.73 10.06 14.30
C VAL A 53 3.26 11.43 13.85
N ARG A 54 2.12 11.89 14.39
CA ARG A 54 1.55 13.20 14.11
C ARG A 54 2.53 14.35 14.36
N SER A 55 3.22 14.34 15.49
CA SER A 55 4.23 15.36 15.82
C SER A 55 5.36 15.41 14.79
N ARG A 56 5.84 14.26 14.32
CA ARG A 56 6.92 14.20 13.31
C ARG A 56 6.45 14.55 11.90
N LEU A 57 5.22 14.20 11.54
CA LEU A 57 4.59 14.62 10.29
C LEU A 57 4.48 16.14 10.22
N HIS A 58 3.92 16.78 11.25
CA HIS A 58 3.80 18.24 11.32
C HIS A 58 5.17 18.95 11.31
N ALA A 59 6.20 18.31 11.88
CA ALA A 59 7.56 18.84 11.87
C ALA A 59 8.31 18.61 10.54
N GLY A 60 7.71 17.94 9.55
CA GLY A 60 8.37 17.55 8.29
C GLY A 60 9.50 16.54 8.46
N LYS A 61 9.54 15.84 9.60
CA LYS A 61 10.59 14.87 9.97
C LYS A 61 10.21 13.42 9.67
N LEU A 62 8.99 13.19 9.20
CA LEU A 62 8.46 11.90 8.81
C LEU A 62 7.58 12.08 7.58
N HIS A 63 7.66 11.13 6.66
CA HIS A 63 6.76 11.01 5.52
C HIS A 63 6.14 9.61 5.57
N LEU A 64 4.85 9.52 5.28
CA LEU A 64 4.14 8.25 5.15
C LEU A 64 3.89 7.98 3.67
N HIS A 65 4.05 6.72 3.28
CA HIS A 65 3.82 6.25 1.92
C HIS A 65 2.87 5.06 1.97
N ALA A 66 1.89 5.04 1.08
CA ALA A 66 0.93 3.95 0.93
C ALA A 66 1.25 3.17 -0.34
N TRP A 67 1.71 1.92 -0.20
CA TRP A 67 2.04 1.05 -1.32
C TRP A 67 1.23 -0.25 -1.29
N VAL A 68 0.91 -0.74 -2.48
CA VAL A 68 0.34 -2.07 -2.72
C VAL A 68 1.28 -2.81 -3.66
N TYR A 69 1.64 -4.04 -3.31
CA TYR A 69 2.43 -4.91 -4.16
C TYR A 69 1.51 -5.95 -4.82
N GLU A 70 1.45 -5.94 -6.14
CA GLU A 70 0.74 -6.94 -6.92
C GLU A 70 1.68 -8.15 -7.14
N ILE A 71 1.38 -9.26 -6.46
CA ILE A 71 2.22 -10.47 -6.51
C ILE A 71 2.29 -11.05 -7.93
N GLU A 72 1.18 -11.03 -8.65
CA GLU A 72 1.07 -11.65 -9.98
C GLU A 72 1.89 -10.91 -11.04
N THR A 73 1.90 -9.59 -10.99
CA THR A 73 2.55 -8.73 -11.99
C THR A 73 3.93 -8.23 -11.53
N GLY A 74 4.23 -8.37 -10.24
CA GLY A 74 5.40 -7.77 -9.60
C GLY A 74 5.35 -6.24 -9.49
N ARG A 75 4.22 -5.61 -9.81
CA ARG A 75 4.07 -4.15 -9.81
C ARG A 75 3.91 -3.64 -8.39
N ILE A 76 4.47 -2.45 -8.15
CA ILE A 76 4.19 -1.67 -6.96
C ILE A 76 3.28 -0.52 -7.38
N LEU A 77 2.14 -0.39 -6.72
CA LEU A 77 1.26 0.76 -6.83
C LEU A 77 1.48 1.65 -5.62
N ALA A 78 1.58 2.96 -5.83
CA ALA A 78 1.68 3.95 -4.78
C ALA A 78 0.47 4.89 -4.81
N TYR A 79 -0.04 5.28 -3.64
CA TYR A 79 -1.11 6.26 -3.56
C TYR A 79 -0.59 7.66 -3.93
N ASP A 80 -1.14 8.25 -4.99
CA ASP A 80 -0.89 9.63 -5.37
C ASP A 80 -2.04 10.53 -4.89
N VAL A 81 -1.72 11.42 -3.96
CA VAL A 81 -2.68 12.39 -3.40
C VAL A 81 -3.23 13.35 -4.46
N LYS A 82 -2.45 13.69 -5.49
CA LYS A 82 -2.90 14.60 -6.56
C LYS A 82 -3.95 13.95 -7.45
N GLN A 83 -3.81 12.64 -7.68
CA GLN A 83 -4.72 11.87 -8.53
C GLN A 83 -5.81 11.17 -7.71
N ASN A 84 -5.69 11.17 -6.38
CA ASN A 84 -6.59 10.49 -5.45
C ASN A 84 -6.80 9.01 -5.78
N GLN A 85 -5.74 8.33 -6.22
CA GLN A 85 -5.77 6.93 -6.64
C GLN A 85 -4.38 6.27 -6.49
N PHE A 86 -4.37 4.94 -6.47
CA PHE A 86 -3.13 4.17 -6.57
C PHE A 86 -2.64 4.17 -8.03
N VAL A 87 -1.39 4.58 -8.23
CA VAL A 87 -0.74 4.63 -9.55
C VAL A 87 0.52 3.75 -9.55
N PRO A 88 0.91 3.16 -10.68
CA PRO A 88 2.17 2.41 -10.76
C PRO A 88 3.36 3.28 -10.33
N LEU A 89 4.16 2.74 -9.42
CA LEU A 89 5.44 3.34 -9.04
C LEU A 89 6.46 2.90 -10.09
N GLU A 90 6.77 3.80 -11.01
CA GLU A 90 7.84 3.59 -11.99
C GLU A 90 9.18 3.52 -11.25
N GLN A 91 9.80 2.35 -11.26
CA GLN A 91 11.19 2.19 -10.85
C GLN A 91 12.04 2.27 -12.11
N GLU A 92 12.96 3.23 -12.17
CA GLU A 92 14.08 3.17 -13.10
C GLU A 92 14.74 1.79 -12.91
N PRO A 93 14.94 1.00 -13.98
CA PRO A 93 15.66 -0.25 -13.85
C PRO A 93 17.03 0.05 -13.25
N PHE A 94 17.46 -0.77 -12.29
CA PHE A 94 18.83 -0.76 -11.77
C PHE A 94 19.62 -1.79 -12.58
N PRO A 95 20.12 -1.48 -13.79
CA PRO A 95 20.87 -2.45 -14.56
C PRO A 95 22.09 -2.86 -13.75
N VAL A 96 22.24 -4.16 -13.55
CA VAL A 96 23.49 -4.69 -13.01
C VAL A 96 24.53 -4.49 -14.12
N PRO A 97 25.60 -3.73 -13.87
CA PRO A 97 26.65 -3.56 -14.87
C PRO A 97 27.30 -4.90 -15.17
N ASP A 98 27.88 -5.05 -16.37
CA ASP A 98 28.60 -6.28 -16.73
C ASP A 98 29.77 -6.51 -15.78
N LEU A 99 29.57 -7.43 -14.84
CA LEU A 99 30.54 -7.74 -13.80
C LEU A 99 31.82 -8.35 -14.40
N LEU A 100 31.74 -9.04 -15.54
CA LEU A 100 32.91 -9.62 -16.20
C LEU A 100 33.78 -8.53 -16.84
N ALA A 101 33.17 -7.48 -17.38
CA ALA A 101 33.88 -6.32 -17.93
C ALA A 101 34.58 -5.49 -16.84
N ILE A 102 34.05 -5.49 -15.61
CA ILE A 102 34.67 -4.82 -14.45
C ILE A 102 35.87 -5.61 -13.91
N ILE A 103 35.78 -6.96 -13.92
CA ILE A 103 36.84 -7.83 -13.38
C ILE A 103 38.04 -7.93 -14.33
N ASN A 104 37.82 -7.81 -15.64
CA ASN A 104 38.87 -7.84 -16.66
C ASN A 104 38.82 -6.59 -17.55
N PRO A 105 39.30 -5.43 -17.08
CA PRO A 105 39.43 -4.26 -17.93
C PRO A 105 40.49 -4.52 -19.01
N SER A 106 40.13 -4.33 -20.28
CA SER A 106 41.00 -4.45 -21.46
C SER A 106 42.25 -3.57 -21.40
#